data_AF-A0A235HZE1-F1
#
_entry.id   AF-A0A235HZE1-F1
#
_cell.length_a   1.000
_cell.length_b   1.000
_cell.length_c   1.000
_cell.angle_alpha   90.00
_cell.angle_beta   90.00
_cell.angle_gamma   90.00
#
_symmetry.space_group_name_H-M   'P 1'
#
loop_
_entity.id
_entity.type
_entity.pdbx_description
1 polymer ?
#
loop_
_entity_poly.entity_id
_entity_poly.type
_entity_poly.pdbx_seq_one_letter_code
_entity_poly.pdbx_strand_id
1 'polypeptide(L)'
;MSNINISLPESMKAFIEEQVAEGGYGSVSEYLQKLIAQDQKRKMQEHIEELLIAGLESGETIEVNDEWWQQKRTHLLNQIHQEK
;
A
#
# COMPACT_ATOMS: atom_id res chain seq x y z
N MET A 1 -21.82 -5.30 -3.68
CA MET A 1 -20.82 -4.85 -4.66
C MET A 1 -21.21 -3.47 -5.14
N SER A 2 -20.23 -2.62 -5.43
CA SER A 2 -20.45 -1.31 -6.04
C SER A 2 -20.15 -1.40 -7.54
N ASN A 3 -20.98 -0.77 -8.38
CA ASN A 3 -20.79 -0.79 -9.83
C ASN A 3 -19.98 0.42 -10.30
N ILE A 4 -19.09 0.19 -11.27
CA ILE A 4 -18.33 1.23 -11.96
C ILE A 4 -18.62 1.06 -13.46
N ASN A 5 -19.11 2.13 -14.11
CA ASN A 5 -19.35 2.14 -15.55
C ASN A 5 -18.22 2.90 -16.25
N ILE A 6 -17.60 2.27 -17.25
CA ILE A 6 -16.43 2.82 -17.94
C ILE A 6 -16.67 2.69 -19.45
N SER A 7 -16.56 3.80 -20.17
CA SER A 7 -16.55 3.80 -21.63
C SER A 7 -15.11 3.71 -22.13
N LEU A 8 -14.83 2.75 -23.00
CA LEU A 8 -13.51 2.51 -23.56
C LEU A 8 -13.58 2.55 -25.09
N PRO A 9 -12.52 3.00 -25.78
CA PRO A 9 -12.36 2.80 -27.22
C PRO A 9 -12.40 1.31 -27.59
N GLU A 10 -12.87 1.00 -28.80
CA GLU A 10 -13.00 -0.39 -29.27
C GLU A 10 -11.68 -1.16 -29.22
N SER A 11 -10.54 -0.48 -29.50
CA SER A 11 -9.21 -1.08 -29.40
C SER A 11 -8.86 -1.56 -27.99
N MET A 12 -9.25 -0.80 -26.96
CA MET A 12 -9.02 -1.18 -25.57
C MET A 12 -9.93 -2.32 -25.15
N LYS A 13 -11.18 -2.34 -25.63
CA LYS A 13 -12.10 -3.45 -25.38
C LYS A 13 -11.58 -4.75 -25.99
N ALA A 14 -11.17 -4.73 -27.26
CA ALA A 14 -10.61 -5.89 -27.94
C ALA A 14 -9.37 -6.44 -27.21
N PHE A 15 -8.46 -5.56 -26.78
CA PHE A 15 -7.31 -5.95 -25.98
C PHE A 15 -7.71 -6.64 -24.67
N ILE A 16 -8.68 -6.08 -23.95
CA ILE A 16 -9.15 -6.68 -22.69
C ILE A 16 -9.78 -8.06 -22.93
N GLU A 17 -10.57 -8.23 -23.99
CA GLU A 17 -11.18 -9.51 -24.34
C GLU A 17 -10.13 -10.57 -24.67
N GLU A 18 -9.06 -10.20 -25.39
CA GLU A 18 -7.91 -11.07 -25.65
C GLU A 18 -7.20 -11.47 -24.34
N GLN A 19 -6.92 -10.51 -23.46
CA GLN A 19 -6.30 -10.80 -22.16
C GLN A 19 -7.15 -11.70 -21.26
N VAL A 20 -8.49 -11.57 -21.33
CA VAL A 20 -9.42 -12.46 -20.63
C VAL A 20 -9.32 -13.88 -21.19
N ALA A 21 -9.31 -14.03 -22.51
CA ALA A 21 -9.23 -15.32 -23.18
C ALA A 21 -7.88 -16.03 -22.94
N GLU A 22 -6.76 -15.30 -23.03
CA GLU A 22 -5.41 -15.85 -22.82
C GLU A 22 -5.10 -16.11 -21.35
N GLY A 23 -5.52 -15.20 -20.46
CA GLY A 23 -5.22 -15.26 -19.03
C GLY A 23 -6.10 -16.20 -18.22
N GLY A 24 -7.08 -16.87 -18.86
CA GLY A 24 -8.00 -17.80 -18.21
C GLY A 24 -8.96 -17.13 -17.22
N TYR A 25 -9.25 -15.84 -17.40
CA TYR A 25 -10.19 -15.11 -16.56
C TYR A 25 -11.64 -15.44 -16.97
N GLY A 26 -12.55 -15.50 -16.00
CA GLY A 26 -13.97 -15.77 -16.26
C GLY A 26 -14.76 -14.56 -16.77
N SER A 27 -14.21 -13.35 -16.63
CA SER A 27 -14.83 -12.12 -17.14
C SER A 27 -13.85 -10.94 -17.20
N VAL A 28 -14.24 -9.89 -17.94
CA VAL A 28 -13.58 -8.58 -17.91
C VAL A 28 -13.51 -8.00 -16.49
N SER A 29 -14.59 -8.14 -15.72
CA SER A 29 -14.64 -7.64 -14.34
C SER A 29 -13.63 -8.35 -13.45
N GLU A 30 -13.40 -9.64 -13.64
CA GLU A 30 -12.38 -10.39 -12.90
C GLU A 30 -10.96 -9.92 -13.27
N TYR A 31 -10.68 -9.77 -14.57
CA TYR A 31 -9.41 -9.24 -15.05
C TYR A 31 -9.09 -7.85 -14.45
N LEU A 32 -10.06 -6.93 -14.51
CA LEU A 32 -9.90 -5.59 -13.94
C LEU A 32 -9.70 -5.61 -12.42
N GLN A 33 -10.44 -6.46 -11.69
CA GLN A 33 -10.24 -6.61 -10.24
C GLN A 33 -8.82 -7.09 -9.90
N LYS A 34 -8.28 -8.02 -10.69
CA LYS A 34 -6.92 -8.51 -10.51
C LYS A 34 -5.89 -7.41 -10.80
N LEU A 35 -6.07 -6.63 -11.86
CA LEU A 35 -5.21 -5.47 -12.14
C LEU A 35 -5.24 -4.44 -11.02
N ILE A 36 -6.42 -4.14 -10.45
CA ILE A 36 -6.55 -3.21 -9.32
C ILE A 36 -5.81 -3.75 -8.10
N ALA A 37 -5.96 -5.05 -7.78
CA ALA A 37 -5.25 -5.67 -6.66
C ALA A 37 -3.72 -5.61 -6.84
N GLN A 38 -3.24 -5.80 -8.07
CA GLN A 38 -1.82 -5.66 -8.39
C GLN A 38 -1.33 -4.22 -8.26
N ASP A 39 -2.10 -3.23 -8.73
CA ASP A 39 -1.78 -1.80 -8.56
C ASP A 39 -1.74 -1.41 -7.08
N GLN A 40 -2.71 -1.87 -6.27
CA GLN A 40 -2.72 -1.65 -4.83
C GLN A 40 -1.49 -2.24 -4.15
N LYS A 41 -1.10 -3.47 -4.52
CA LYS A 41 0.10 -4.11 -3.99
C LYS A 41 1.36 -3.32 -4.35
N ARG A 42 1.47 -2.86 -5.61
CA ARG A 42 2.61 -2.05 -6.06
C ARG A 42 2.70 -0.74 -5.26
N LYS A 43 1.59 0.00 -5.14
CA LYS A 43 1.57 1.26 -4.37
C LYS A 43 1.89 1.06 -2.89
N MET A 44 1.42 -0.04 -2.29
CA MET A 44 1.78 -0.40 -0.92
C MET A 44 3.28 -0.64 -0.78
N GLN A 45 3.88 -1.34 -1.74
CA GLN A 45 5.32 -1.58 -1.75
C GLN A 45 6.10 -0.28 -1.92
N GLU A 46 5.73 0.57 -2.88
CA GLU A 46 6.33 1.89 -3.08
C GLU A 46 6.29 2.72 -1.78
N HIS A 47 5.15 2.73 -1.09
CA HIS A 47 5.01 3.43 0.18
C HIS A 47 5.92 2.86 1.29
N ILE A 48 6.07 1.54 1.37
CA ILE A 48 6.99 0.92 2.33
C ILE A 48 8.44 1.30 2.01
N GLU A 49 8.83 1.30 0.74
CA GLU A 49 10.16 1.71 0.30
C GLU A 49 10.46 3.17 0.68
N GLU A 50 9.49 4.07 0.48
CA GLU A 50 9.60 5.48 0.92
C GLU A 50 9.82 5.58 2.44
N LEU A 51 9.07 4.83 3.25
CA LEU A 51 9.22 4.82 4.71
C LEU A 51 10.58 4.26 5.15
N LEU A 52 11.09 3.24 4.45
CA LEU A 52 12.42 2.69 4.72
C LEU A 52 13.51 3.72 4.42
N ILE A 53 13.42 4.43 3.29
CA ILE A 53 14.35 5.52 2.95
C ILE A 53 14.28 6.62 4.00
N ALA A 54 13.08 7.05 4.40
CA ALA A 54 12.90 8.04 5.45
C ALA A 54 13.51 7.59 6.79
N GLY A 55 13.43 6.28 7.10
CA GLY A 55 14.10 5.68 8.25
C GLY A 55 15.63 5.70 8.15
N LEU A 56 16.20 5.43 6.98
CA LEU A 56 17.65 5.54 6.74
C LEU A 56 18.15 6.99 6.83
N GLU A 57 17.33 7.94 6.41
CA GLU A 57 17.62 9.38 6.45
C GLU A 57 17.27 10.02 7.81
N SER A 58 16.73 9.24 8.76
CA SER A 58 16.22 9.76 10.04
C SER A 58 17.30 10.21 11.04
N GLY A 59 18.57 10.06 10.69
CA GLY A 59 19.71 10.52 11.48
C GLY A 59 20.58 9.37 11.97
N GLU A 60 21.36 9.64 13.03
CA GLU A 60 22.30 8.65 13.55
C GLU A 60 21.60 7.46 14.20
N THR A 61 22.15 6.28 13.96
CA THR A 61 21.68 5.05 14.61
C THR A 61 21.93 5.13 16.10
N ILE A 62 20.91 4.86 16.90
CA ILE A 62 21.01 4.75 18.35
C ILE A 62 20.93 3.28 18.77
N GLU A 63 21.64 2.92 19.84
CA GLU A 63 21.47 1.62 20.47
C GLU A 63 20.13 1.58 21.22
N VAL A 64 19.28 0.63 20.86
CA VAL A 64 17.98 0.43 21.51
C VAL A 64 18.11 -0.72 22.50
N ASN A 65 18.28 -0.37 23.78
CA ASN A 65 18.33 -1.32 24.90
C ASN A 65 17.07 -1.22 25.78
N ASP A 66 16.98 -2.09 26.80
CA ASP A 66 15.81 -2.14 27.69
C ASP A 66 15.59 -0.83 28.46
N GLU A 67 16.67 -0.17 28.89
CA GLU A 67 16.60 1.10 29.61
C GLU A 67 16.02 2.21 28.73
N TRP A 68 16.49 2.30 27.48
CA TRP A 68 15.97 3.23 26.48
C TRP A 68 14.46 3.03 26.26
N TRP A 69 14.00 1.77 26.18
CA TRP A 69 12.57 1.46 26.05
C TRP A 69 11.76 1.93 27.25
N GLN A 70 12.25 1.73 28.47
CA GLN A 70 11.57 2.20 29.68
C GLN A 70 11.48 3.72 29.69
N GLN A 71 12.59 4.42 29.43
CA GLN A 71 12.63 5.88 29.38
C GLN A 71 11.65 6.43 28.33
N LYS A 72 11.63 5.85 27.12
CA LYS A 72 10.73 6.28 26.04
C LYS A 72 9.25 6.08 26.39
N ARG A 73 8.89 4.96 27.03
CA ARG A 73 7.50 4.72 27.48
C ARG A 73 7.08 5.74 28.54
N THR A 74 7.92 6.00 29.54
CA THR A 74 7.64 7.00 30.57
C THR A 74 7.46 8.38 29.97
N HIS A 75 8.31 8.77 29.01
CA HIS A 75 8.19 10.05 28.32
C HIS A 75 6.85 10.20 27.57
N LEU A 76 6.45 9.18 26.80
CA LEU A 76 5.17 9.20 26.06
C LEU A 76 3.95 9.25 26.99
N LEU A 77 3.96 8.49 28.09
CA LEU A 77 2.87 8.51 29.08
C LEU A 77 2.74 9.87 29.77
N ASN A 78 3.86 10.56 29.99
CA ASN A 78 3.85 11.90 30.57
C ASN A 78 3.31 12.95 29.57
N GLN A 79 3.63 12.83 28.27
CA GLN A 79 3.05 13.72 27.24
C GLN A 79 1.54 13.59 27.15
N ILE A 80 1.01 12.37 27.16
CA ILE A 80 -0.44 12.13 27.11
C ILE A 80 -1.17 12.73 28.33
N HIS A 81 -0.53 12.78 29.49
CA HIS A 81 -1.09 13.41 30.68
C HIS A 81 -1.03 14.94 30.66
N GLN A 82 -0.14 15.56 29.88
CA GLN A 82 -0.05 17.03 29.77
C GLN A 82 -0.99 17.63 28.72
N GLU A 83 -1.49 16.83 27.78
CA GLU A 83 -2.47 17.27 26.77
C GLU A 83 -3.94 17.17 27.23
N LYS A 84 -4.18 16.73 28.47
CA LYS A 84 -5.51 16.71 29.13
C LYS A 84 -5.63 17.80 30.17
#